data_AF-A0A4Q2Y363-F1
#
_entry.id   AF-A0A4Q2Y363-F1
#
_cell.length_a   1.000
_cell.length_b   1.000
_cell.length_c   1.000
_cell.angle_alpha   90.00
_cell.angle_beta   90.00
_cell.angle_gamma   90.00
#
_symmetry.space_group_name_H-M   'P 1'
#
loop_
_entity.id
_entity.type
_entity.pdbx_description
1 polymer ?
#
loop_
_entity_poly.entity_id
_entity_poly.type
_entity_poly.pdbx_seq_one_letter_code
_entity_poly.pdbx_strand_id
1 'polypeptide(L)'
;MKPKFIALLGLFLTAPAHAAITAGTSIYIDFGPNAVNGGVVTTSPATNGIYWNNAGTNVLAGGGGTPTAPADLVSSTNVATGVNLTFSNNWQANSVGGLADPTSALLGDFAVGTVTTDYIFHNKADSGANATITINNLDTSLTYNFKIFATRDNTQTRITQYTIGSTSTTLQTSGTGIGNGGTNGNNNQFATFSSISPSGTGKIILSLTGSVTDFAYIAGLQLTAVPEPGAALLGGLGGLLLLSRRRRAAL
;
A
#
# COMPACT_ATOMS: atom_id res chain seq x y z
N MET A 1 -61.63 -23.71 -22.57
CA MET A 1 -60.66 -23.62 -21.45
C MET A 1 -59.58 -22.63 -21.86
N LYS A 2 -59.40 -21.51 -21.14
CA LYS A 2 -58.39 -20.49 -21.48
C LYS A 2 -57.09 -20.77 -20.69
N PRO A 3 -55.89 -20.72 -21.30
CA PRO A 3 -54.66 -20.94 -20.58
C PRO A 3 -54.35 -19.71 -19.72
N LYS A 4 -54.09 -19.91 -18.43
CA LYS A 4 -53.58 -18.88 -17.53
C LYS A 4 -52.05 -18.85 -17.69
N PHE A 5 -51.52 -17.78 -18.29
CA PHE A 5 -50.10 -17.48 -18.22
C PHE A 5 -49.80 -16.92 -16.82
N ILE A 6 -49.02 -17.67 -16.04
CA ILE A 6 -48.40 -17.17 -14.81
C ILE A 6 -47.11 -16.48 -15.23
N ALA A 7 -47.09 -15.15 -15.19
CA ALA A 7 -45.87 -14.38 -15.36
C ALA A 7 -45.08 -14.45 -14.04
N LEU A 8 -43.93 -15.13 -14.07
CA LEU A 8 -42.98 -15.13 -12.96
C LEU A 8 -42.14 -13.85 -13.06
N LEU A 9 -42.50 -12.84 -12.25
CA LEU A 9 -41.76 -11.60 -12.15
C LEU A 9 -40.50 -11.85 -11.30
N GLY A 10 -39.37 -12.10 -11.95
CA GLY A 10 -38.07 -12.20 -11.29
C GLY A 10 -37.62 -10.84 -10.77
N LEU A 11 -37.67 -10.65 -9.45
CA LEU A 11 -37.12 -9.47 -8.79
C LEU A 11 -35.59 -9.58 -8.79
N PHE A 12 -34.94 -9.01 -9.79
CA PHE A 12 -33.48 -8.81 -9.78
C PHE A 12 -33.15 -7.71 -8.78
N LEU A 13 -32.82 -8.08 -7.54
CA LEU A 13 -32.09 -7.21 -6.63
C LEU A 13 -30.69 -7.01 -7.19
N THR A 14 -30.48 -5.92 -7.93
CA THR A 14 -29.13 -5.44 -8.23
C THR A 14 -28.56 -4.86 -6.94
N ALA A 15 -27.80 -5.65 -6.19
CA ALA A 15 -26.96 -5.10 -5.14
C ALA A 15 -26.00 -4.08 -5.79
N PRO A 16 -25.81 -2.89 -5.23
CA PRO A 16 -24.82 -1.95 -5.74
C PRO A 16 -23.46 -2.65 -5.71
N ALA A 17 -22.77 -2.69 -6.86
CA ALA A 17 -21.38 -3.11 -6.91
C ALA A 17 -20.59 -2.18 -5.98
N HIS A 18 -20.10 -2.73 -4.87
CA HIS A 18 -19.24 -1.97 -3.98
C HIS A 18 -17.92 -1.70 -4.70
N ALA A 19 -17.36 -0.50 -4.53
CA ALA A 19 -15.99 -0.22 -4.95
C ALA A 19 -15.06 -1.27 -4.31
N ALA A 20 -14.24 -1.93 -5.11
CA ALA A 20 -13.34 -2.98 -4.69
C ALA A 20 -12.06 -2.92 -5.51
N ILE A 21 -10.92 -3.01 -4.83
CA ILE A 21 -9.63 -3.19 -5.50
C ILE A 21 -9.68 -4.46 -6.36
N THR A 22 -9.30 -4.34 -7.63
CA THR A 22 -9.31 -5.48 -8.55
C THR A 22 -7.94 -6.16 -8.54
N ALA A 23 -7.92 -7.49 -8.66
CA ALA A 23 -6.68 -8.24 -8.77
C ALA A 23 -5.81 -7.73 -9.94
N GLY A 24 -4.52 -7.56 -9.69
CA GLY A 24 -3.55 -6.97 -10.63
C GLY A 24 -3.45 -5.44 -10.56
N THR A 25 -4.29 -4.75 -9.77
CA THR A 25 -4.18 -3.30 -9.56
C THR A 25 -3.39 -2.96 -8.31
N SER A 26 -2.77 -1.78 -8.31
CA SER A 26 -2.04 -1.25 -7.16
C SER A 26 -2.69 0.01 -6.60
N ILE A 27 -2.52 0.23 -5.31
CA ILE A 27 -2.74 1.51 -4.63
C ILE A 27 -1.35 2.05 -4.22
N TYR A 28 -1.09 3.31 -4.53
CA TYR A 28 0.13 4.01 -4.12
C TYR A 28 -0.22 5.07 -3.08
N ILE A 29 0.52 5.11 -1.99
CA ILE A 29 0.28 6.00 -0.86
C ILE A 29 1.55 6.77 -0.56
N ASP A 30 1.40 8.08 -0.47
CA ASP A 30 2.38 9.03 0.04
C ASP A 30 2.06 9.31 1.52
N PHE A 31 3.06 9.28 2.39
CA PHE A 31 2.90 9.55 3.82
C PHE A 31 3.55 10.88 4.25
N GLY A 32 3.88 11.79 3.34
CA GLY A 32 4.32 13.14 3.65
C GLY A 32 3.30 13.96 4.47
N PRO A 33 3.73 14.93 5.29
CA PRO A 33 2.80 15.74 6.10
C PRO A 33 1.91 16.72 5.30
N ASN A 34 1.94 16.69 3.96
CA ASN A 34 0.96 17.35 3.08
C ASN A 34 0.66 18.82 3.44
N ALA A 35 1.60 19.72 3.13
CA ALA A 35 1.59 21.15 3.47
C ALA A 35 1.77 21.48 4.96
N VAL A 36 1.64 20.52 5.87
CA VAL A 36 2.01 20.71 7.29
C VAL A 36 3.52 20.57 7.47
N ASN A 37 4.09 21.40 8.33
CA ASN A 37 5.52 21.45 8.63
C ASN A 37 6.42 21.76 7.40
N GLY A 38 5.86 22.04 6.22
CA GLY A 38 6.61 22.20 4.96
C GLY A 38 6.63 20.95 4.06
N GLY A 39 5.83 19.91 4.37
CA GLY A 39 5.68 18.75 3.48
C GLY A 39 5.00 19.12 2.17
N VAL A 40 5.17 18.30 1.15
CA VAL A 40 4.70 18.61 -0.20
C VAL A 40 3.69 17.58 -0.64
N VAL A 41 2.49 18.03 -1.01
CA VAL A 41 1.45 17.15 -1.55
C VAL A 41 1.91 16.58 -2.88
N THR A 42 1.91 15.26 -3.03
CA THR A 42 2.13 14.62 -4.32
C THR A 42 0.93 14.87 -5.25
N THR A 43 1.20 15.45 -6.42
CA THR A 43 0.17 15.63 -7.45
C THR A 43 -0.33 14.28 -7.98
N SER A 44 -1.63 14.16 -8.24
CA SER A 44 -2.23 12.94 -8.78
C SER A 44 -2.99 13.23 -10.10
N PRO A 45 -2.54 12.67 -11.24
CA PRO A 45 -1.38 11.79 -11.37
C PRO A 45 -0.05 12.52 -11.16
N ALA A 46 0.97 11.79 -10.67
CA ALA A 46 2.33 12.29 -10.56
C ALA A 46 3.02 12.31 -11.93
N THR A 47 4.28 12.75 -11.99
CA THR A 47 5.06 12.86 -13.23
C THR A 47 5.21 11.54 -13.99
N ASN A 48 5.07 10.40 -13.31
CA ASN A 48 5.07 9.05 -13.89
C ASN A 48 3.68 8.56 -14.33
N GLY A 49 2.64 9.38 -14.24
CA GLY A 49 1.26 9.03 -14.61
C GLY A 49 0.48 8.23 -13.56
N ILE A 50 1.09 7.91 -12.41
CA ILE A 50 0.45 7.15 -11.33
C ILE A 50 -0.33 8.08 -10.41
N TYR A 51 -1.51 7.65 -10.00
CA TYR A 51 -2.31 8.33 -8.99
C TYR A 51 -1.85 7.92 -7.58
N TRP A 52 -1.33 8.89 -6.83
CA TRP A 52 -0.90 8.73 -5.45
C TRP A 52 -1.97 9.20 -4.47
N ASN A 53 -2.12 8.49 -3.37
CA ASN A 53 -3.01 8.85 -2.28
C ASN A 53 -2.20 9.54 -1.20
N ASN A 54 -2.45 10.82 -0.96
CA ASN A 54 -1.76 11.60 0.05
C ASN A 54 -2.35 11.35 1.43
N ALA A 55 -1.68 10.54 2.25
CA ALA A 55 -1.95 10.38 3.68
C ALA A 55 -0.95 11.22 4.49
N GLY A 56 -1.28 11.60 5.74
CA GLY A 56 -0.30 12.29 6.59
C GLY A 56 -0.66 13.69 7.09
N THR A 57 -1.87 14.19 6.86
CA THR A 57 -2.19 15.56 7.33
C THR A 57 -2.34 15.60 8.85
N ASN A 58 -1.82 16.68 9.48
CA ASN A 58 -1.99 17.07 10.89
C ASN A 58 -1.04 16.47 11.94
N VAL A 59 0.08 15.84 11.54
CA VAL A 59 1.12 15.41 12.48
C VAL A 59 2.27 16.42 12.51
N LEU A 60 2.62 16.90 13.70
CA LEU A 60 3.70 17.88 13.92
C LEU A 60 5.03 17.19 14.29
N ALA A 61 6.11 17.97 14.27
CA ALA A 61 7.38 17.56 14.83
C ALA A 61 7.33 17.62 16.37
N GLY A 62 7.62 16.51 17.04
CA GLY A 62 7.56 16.38 18.50
C GLY A 62 6.13 16.23 19.03
N GLY A 63 5.91 15.23 19.88
CA GLY A 63 4.62 14.94 20.52
C GLY A 63 3.68 14.13 19.63
N GLY A 64 3.63 12.81 19.87
CA GLY A 64 2.89 11.84 19.07
C GLY A 64 1.47 12.28 18.68
N GLY A 65 1.12 12.07 17.40
CA GLY A 65 -0.19 12.38 16.83
C GLY A 65 -0.72 11.27 15.92
N THR A 66 -1.86 11.54 15.30
CA THR A 66 -2.56 10.59 14.43
C THR A 66 -2.70 11.20 13.03
N PRO A 67 -2.04 10.63 12.02
CA PRO A 67 -2.21 11.05 10.64
C PRO A 67 -3.67 10.98 10.20
N THR A 68 -4.05 11.89 9.33
CA THR A 68 -5.34 11.79 8.63
C THR A 68 -5.14 10.96 7.34
N ALA A 69 -6.11 10.12 7.05
CA ALA A 69 -6.19 9.37 5.80
C ALA A 69 -7.20 10.02 4.83
N PRO A 70 -7.01 9.86 3.50
CA PRO A 70 -8.09 10.08 2.55
C PRO A 70 -9.31 9.22 2.89
N ALA A 71 -10.51 9.72 2.57
CA ALA A 71 -11.76 9.02 2.84
C ALA A 71 -11.90 7.71 2.02
N ASP A 72 -11.37 7.69 0.80
CA ASP A 72 -11.26 6.51 -0.06
C ASP A 72 -9.94 6.56 -0.81
N LEU A 73 -9.26 5.42 -0.90
CA LEU A 73 -8.05 5.29 -1.70
C LEU A 73 -8.43 4.96 -3.15
N VAL A 74 -7.76 5.62 -4.09
CA VAL A 74 -7.87 5.30 -5.50
C VAL A 74 -6.72 4.39 -5.95
N SER A 75 -6.97 3.57 -6.97
CA SER A 75 -5.96 2.78 -7.64
C SER A 75 -4.93 3.65 -8.37
N SER A 76 -3.86 3.03 -8.86
CA SER A 76 -2.83 3.63 -9.72
C SER A 76 -3.38 4.27 -11.00
N THR A 77 -4.63 3.96 -11.37
CA THR A 77 -5.34 4.46 -12.55
C THR A 77 -6.57 5.31 -12.21
N ASN A 78 -6.66 5.82 -10.97
CA ASN A 78 -7.74 6.69 -10.48
C ASN A 78 -9.12 6.02 -10.37
N VAL A 79 -9.16 4.73 -10.03
CA VAL A 79 -10.42 4.03 -9.77
C VAL A 79 -10.63 3.93 -8.27
N ALA A 80 -11.79 4.36 -7.78
CA ALA A 80 -12.21 4.19 -6.39
C ALA A 80 -12.13 2.71 -5.97
N THR A 81 -11.48 2.43 -4.84
CA THR A 81 -11.24 1.04 -4.41
C THR A 81 -12.06 0.62 -3.22
N GLY A 82 -12.66 1.56 -2.47
CA GLY A 82 -13.33 1.31 -1.20
C GLY A 82 -12.37 1.04 -0.03
N VAL A 83 -11.06 0.91 -0.31
CA VAL A 83 -9.99 0.71 0.68
C VAL A 83 -9.74 2.02 1.40
N ASN A 84 -9.54 1.96 2.72
CA ASN A 84 -9.17 3.14 3.51
C ASN A 84 -8.08 2.79 4.53
N LEU A 85 -7.48 3.83 5.12
CA LEU A 85 -6.46 3.72 6.15
C LEU A 85 -6.96 4.27 7.48
N THR A 86 -6.52 3.64 8.57
CA THR A 86 -6.52 4.26 9.89
C THR A 86 -5.14 4.13 10.51
N PHE A 87 -4.80 5.07 11.38
CA PHE A 87 -3.51 5.12 12.04
C PHE A 87 -3.69 4.99 13.55
N SER A 88 -2.72 4.38 14.23
CA SER A 88 -2.57 4.58 15.67
C SER A 88 -2.22 6.04 15.98
N ASN A 89 -2.21 6.40 17.26
CA ASN A 89 -1.49 7.59 17.73
C ASN A 89 0.04 7.37 17.53
N ASN A 90 0.86 8.30 18.02
CA ASN A 90 2.32 8.16 18.14
C ASN A 90 3.16 8.37 16.88
N TRP A 91 2.58 9.01 15.87
CA TRP A 91 3.31 9.46 14.70
C TRP A 91 3.89 10.85 14.93
N GLN A 92 5.00 11.11 14.26
CA GLN A 92 5.63 12.40 14.11
C GLN A 92 5.88 12.63 12.62
N ALA A 93 6.07 13.87 12.21
CA ALA A 93 6.37 14.18 10.82
C ALA A 93 7.57 15.10 10.67
N ASN A 94 8.31 14.92 9.59
CA ASN A 94 9.31 15.87 9.14
C ASN A 94 9.08 16.16 7.66
N SER A 95 9.16 17.43 7.30
CA SER A 95 8.82 17.95 5.97
C SER A 95 9.93 17.85 4.95
N VAL A 96 11.19 17.87 5.40
CA VAL A 96 12.36 17.78 4.54
C VAL A 96 13.44 17.00 5.29
N GLY A 97 13.95 15.96 4.66
CA GLY A 97 15.04 15.15 5.21
C GLY A 97 15.26 13.83 4.51
N GLY A 98 14.43 13.49 3.52
CA GLY A 98 14.61 12.31 2.68
C GLY A 98 15.44 12.59 1.43
N LEU A 99 15.09 11.94 0.33
CA LEU A 99 15.77 11.99 -0.97
C LEU A 99 15.06 12.98 -1.89
N ALA A 100 15.68 14.14 -2.14
CA ALA A 100 15.13 15.20 -2.99
C ALA A 100 15.11 14.84 -4.49
N ASP A 101 16.17 14.17 -4.96
CA ASP A 101 16.38 13.88 -6.38
C ASP A 101 16.40 12.36 -6.63
N PRO A 102 15.24 11.67 -6.56
CA PRO A 102 15.19 10.25 -6.84
C PRO A 102 15.36 9.97 -8.33
N THR A 103 15.84 8.77 -8.67
CA THR A 103 15.96 8.33 -10.06
C THR A 103 15.11 7.09 -10.33
N SER A 104 14.46 7.05 -11.49
CA SER A 104 13.65 5.90 -11.90
C SER A 104 14.49 4.63 -12.09
N ALA A 105 15.78 4.76 -12.39
CA ALA A 105 16.70 3.64 -12.46
C ALA A 105 16.86 2.90 -11.11
N LEU A 106 16.76 3.62 -9.99
CA LEU A 106 16.90 3.04 -8.65
C LEU A 106 15.55 2.72 -8.00
N LEU A 107 14.54 3.56 -8.21
CA LEU A 107 13.26 3.48 -7.47
C LEU A 107 12.05 3.12 -8.35
N GLY A 108 12.20 3.11 -9.67
CA GLY A 108 11.09 2.89 -10.61
C GLY A 108 9.97 3.90 -10.36
N ASP A 109 8.76 3.40 -10.14
CA ASP A 109 7.56 4.20 -9.86
C ASP A 109 7.67 5.08 -8.61
N PHE A 110 8.52 4.72 -7.65
CA PHE A 110 8.75 5.54 -6.46
C PHE A 110 9.66 6.74 -6.71
N ALA A 111 10.17 6.93 -7.93
CA ALA A 111 10.99 8.08 -8.28
C ALA A 111 10.14 9.35 -8.47
N VAL A 112 9.49 9.76 -7.39
CA VAL A 112 8.65 10.96 -7.29
C VAL A 112 9.18 11.76 -6.10
N GLY A 113 9.76 12.95 -6.37
CA GLY A 113 10.49 13.72 -5.36
C GLY A 113 9.66 14.06 -4.11
N THR A 114 8.36 14.32 -4.27
CA THR A 114 7.46 14.59 -3.15
C THR A 114 7.33 13.37 -2.24
N VAL A 115 7.14 12.17 -2.79
CA VAL A 115 7.07 10.91 -2.05
C VAL A 115 8.37 10.55 -1.32
N THR A 116 9.52 10.92 -1.88
CA THR A 116 10.82 10.48 -1.36
C THR A 116 11.49 11.49 -0.43
N THR A 117 11.05 12.75 -0.46
CA THR A 117 11.64 13.84 0.32
C THR A 117 11.10 13.93 1.74
N ASP A 118 9.80 13.66 1.90
CA ASP A 118 9.11 13.77 3.16
C ASP A 118 8.58 12.41 3.64
N TYR A 119 8.20 12.36 4.91
CA TYR A 119 7.80 11.12 5.58
C TYR A 119 7.14 11.43 6.92
N ILE A 120 6.35 10.46 7.40
CA ILE A 120 6.06 10.31 8.82
C ILE A 120 7.03 9.30 9.44
N PHE A 121 7.20 9.42 10.75
CA PHE A 121 8.05 8.53 11.51
C PHE A 121 7.49 8.29 12.90
N HIS A 122 7.95 7.22 13.50
CA HIS A 122 7.74 6.88 14.89
C HIS A 122 9.07 7.02 15.63
N ASN A 123 9.02 7.60 16.84
CA ASN A 123 10.16 7.65 17.76
C ASN A 123 9.78 6.95 19.06
N LYS A 124 10.46 5.86 19.39
CA LYS A 124 10.17 5.09 20.60
C LYS A 124 10.35 5.87 21.89
N ALA A 125 11.33 6.77 21.94
CA ALA A 125 11.62 7.57 23.14
C ALA A 125 10.46 8.52 23.48
N ASP A 126 9.78 9.05 22.47
CA ASP A 126 8.76 10.09 22.64
C ASP A 126 7.33 9.57 22.53
N SER A 127 7.15 8.41 21.88
CA SER A 127 5.85 8.02 21.32
C SER A 127 5.54 6.53 21.55
N GLY A 128 6.15 5.87 22.52
CA GLY A 128 5.81 4.49 22.89
C GLY A 128 6.46 3.41 22.01
N ALA A 129 6.04 2.15 22.10
CA ALA A 129 6.82 1.04 21.54
C ALA A 129 6.77 0.88 20.00
N ASN A 130 5.63 1.24 19.39
CA ASN A 130 5.41 1.15 17.95
C ASN A 130 4.33 2.14 17.50
N ALA A 131 4.21 2.27 16.17
CA ALA A 131 3.06 2.89 15.52
C ALA A 131 2.51 1.93 14.45
N THR A 132 1.20 2.03 14.17
CA THR A 132 0.52 1.14 13.23
C THR A 132 -0.29 1.88 12.18
N ILE A 133 -0.34 1.28 10.99
CA ILE A 133 -1.22 1.64 9.89
C ILE A 133 -2.13 0.43 9.66
N THR A 134 -3.43 0.63 9.75
CA THR A 134 -4.43 -0.40 9.42
C THR A 134 -5.03 -0.08 8.06
N ILE A 135 -4.89 -1.01 7.13
CA ILE A 135 -5.55 -0.99 5.83
C ILE A 135 -6.85 -1.76 5.98
N ASN A 136 -7.99 -1.13 5.70
CA ASN A 136 -9.33 -1.69 5.88
C ASN A 136 -10.03 -1.92 4.53
N ASN A 137 -11.13 -2.68 4.57
CA ASN A 137 -11.99 -2.97 3.42
C ASN A 137 -11.27 -3.68 2.26
N LEU A 138 -10.26 -4.50 2.58
CA LEU A 138 -9.62 -5.36 1.60
C LEU A 138 -10.51 -6.56 1.28
N ASP A 139 -10.51 -6.96 0.01
CA ASP A 139 -11.12 -8.21 -0.43
C ASP A 139 -10.35 -9.38 0.19
N THR A 140 -11.05 -10.18 1.01
CA THR A 140 -10.50 -11.34 1.74
C THR A 140 -10.26 -12.55 0.84
N SER A 141 -10.75 -12.54 -0.40
CA SER A 141 -10.44 -13.56 -1.41
C SER A 141 -9.14 -13.29 -2.15
N LEU A 142 -8.50 -12.15 -1.92
CA LEU A 142 -7.23 -11.78 -2.54
C LEU A 142 -6.09 -11.86 -1.52
N THR A 143 -4.87 -11.91 -2.04
CA THR A 143 -3.66 -11.63 -1.26
C THR A 143 -3.02 -10.35 -1.74
N TYR A 144 -2.16 -9.76 -0.92
CA TYR A 144 -1.59 -8.45 -1.19
C TYR A 144 -0.06 -8.45 -1.05
N ASN A 145 0.60 -7.82 -2.01
CA ASN A 145 2.03 -7.54 -1.95
C ASN A 145 2.24 -6.11 -1.49
N PHE A 146 3.23 -5.92 -0.60
CA PHE A 146 3.63 -4.62 -0.09
C PHE A 146 5.03 -4.31 -0.59
N LYS A 147 5.24 -3.10 -1.07
CA LYS A 147 6.55 -2.52 -1.34
C LYS A 147 6.63 -1.17 -0.65
N ILE A 148 7.49 -1.06 0.35
CA ILE A 148 7.58 0.06 1.27
C ILE A 148 8.92 0.77 1.06
N PHE A 149 8.86 2.09 0.90
CA PHE A 149 10.01 2.96 0.81
C PHE A 149 10.09 3.89 2.03
N ALA A 150 11.30 4.09 2.52
CA ALA A 150 11.61 5.09 3.52
C ALA A 150 13.08 5.49 3.42
N THR A 151 13.37 6.73 3.80
CA THR A 151 14.71 7.28 3.75
C THR A 151 14.83 8.46 4.72
N ARG A 152 16.05 8.70 5.19
CA ARG A 152 16.43 9.93 5.89
C ARG A 152 17.92 10.16 5.68
N ASP A 153 18.30 11.32 5.16
CA ASP A 153 19.69 11.74 5.05
C ASP A 153 20.26 12.02 6.44
N ASN A 154 20.95 11.03 6.99
CA ASN A 154 21.59 11.11 8.29
C ASN A 154 22.69 10.04 8.39
N THR A 155 23.81 10.37 9.04
CA THR A 155 24.94 9.44 9.20
C THR A 155 24.71 8.37 10.27
N GLN A 156 23.76 8.57 11.18
CA GLN A 156 23.37 7.55 12.17
C GLN A 156 22.72 6.37 11.47
N THR A 157 23.18 5.15 11.79
CA THR A 157 22.53 3.91 11.37
C THR A 157 21.12 3.84 11.97
N ARG A 158 20.09 4.02 11.13
CA ARG A 158 18.68 3.90 11.52
C ARG A 158 18.03 2.81 10.69
N ILE A 159 17.43 1.84 11.37
CA ILE A 159 16.78 0.68 10.74
C ILE A 159 15.34 0.64 11.20
N THR A 160 14.41 0.65 10.26
CA THR A 160 12.99 0.44 10.53
C THR A 160 12.67 -1.04 10.40
N GLN A 161 12.03 -1.63 11.41
CA GLN A 161 11.38 -2.92 11.31
C GLN A 161 9.90 -2.71 10.98
N TYR A 162 9.45 -3.38 9.93
CA TYR A 162 8.04 -3.47 9.55
C TYR A 162 7.54 -4.87 9.90
N THR A 163 6.33 -4.96 10.44
CA THR A 163 5.70 -6.22 10.82
C THR A 163 4.27 -6.28 10.33
N ILE A 164 3.90 -7.41 9.72
CA ILE A 164 2.52 -7.76 9.37
C ILE A 164 2.24 -9.16 9.93
N GLY A 165 1.32 -9.26 10.88
CA GLY A 165 1.07 -10.51 11.59
C GLY A 165 2.33 -11.00 12.32
N SER A 166 2.79 -12.22 12.00
CA SER A 166 4.03 -12.80 12.54
C SER A 166 5.25 -12.56 11.65
N THR A 167 5.08 -11.98 10.46
CA THR A 167 6.17 -11.75 9.50
C THR A 167 6.75 -10.36 9.70
N SER A 168 8.08 -10.26 9.73
CA SER A 168 8.79 -9.00 9.83
C SER A 168 9.90 -8.88 8.78
N THR A 169 10.17 -7.67 8.34
CA THR A 169 11.31 -7.31 7.49
C THR A 169 11.89 -5.99 7.95
N THR A 170 13.14 -5.70 7.59
CA THR A 170 13.83 -4.47 7.97
C THR A 170 14.27 -3.68 6.75
N LEU A 171 14.33 -2.36 6.91
CA LEU A 171 14.93 -1.44 5.94
C LEU A 171 15.86 -0.50 6.70
N GLN A 172 17.13 -0.47 6.32
CA GLN A 172 18.02 0.59 6.78
C GLN A 172 17.68 1.87 6.02
N THR A 173 17.16 2.87 6.73
CA THR A 173 16.67 4.12 6.14
C THR A 173 17.74 5.21 6.13
N SER A 174 18.70 5.11 7.05
CA SER A 174 19.81 6.05 7.22
C SER A 174 21.09 5.35 7.66
N GLY A 175 22.22 5.96 7.34
CA GLY A 175 23.55 5.58 7.81
C GLY A 175 24.62 6.00 6.81
N THR A 176 25.86 6.16 7.27
CA THR A 176 26.96 6.60 6.39
C THR A 176 27.09 5.75 5.14
N GLY A 177 26.91 6.37 3.96
CA GLY A 177 27.16 5.76 2.65
C GLY A 177 26.29 4.57 2.27
N ILE A 178 25.09 4.43 2.85
CA ILE A 178 24.22 3.25 2.62
C ILE A 178 23.56 3.27 1.24
N GLY A 179 23.35 4.45 0.67
CA GLY A 179 22.69 4.62 -0.62
C GLY A 179 23.68 4.46 -1.78
N ASN A 180 23.14 4.16 -2.95
CA ASN A 180 23.89 4.20 -4.19
C ASN A 180 24.54 5.59 -4.37
N GLY A 181 25.82 5.63 -4.75
CA GLY A 181 26.58 6.88 -4.84
C GLY A 181 27.10 7.42 -3.51
N GLY A 182 26.95 6.67 -2.40
CA GLY A 182 27.50 7.05 -1.10
C GLY A 182 26.64 8.03 -0.31
N THR A 183 25.36 8.18 -0.64
CA THR A 183 24.41 9.00 0.14
C THR A 183 24.10 8.36 1.49
N ASN A 184 23.78 9.18 2.50
CA ASN A 184 23.48 8.63 3.83
C ASN A 184 22.01 8.20 4.00
N GLY A 185 21.14 8.61 3.08
CA GLY A 185 19.76 8.09 2.98
C GLY A 185 19.68 6.90 2.04
N ASN A 186 18.77 5.98 2.33
CA ASN A 186 18.37 4.93 1.39
C ASN A 186 17.82 5.56 0.10
N ASN A 187 18.27 5.08 -1.05
CA ASN A 187 17.82 5.57 -2.36
C ASN A 187 17.57 4.46 -3.39
N ASN A 188 17.65 3.19 -2.98
CA ASN A 188 17.61 2.06 -3.91
C ASN A 188 17.07 0.74 -3.31
N GLN A 189 16.67 0.72 -2.03
CA GLN A 189 16.14 -0.47 -1.37
C GLN A 189 14.69 -0.26 -0.90
N PHE A 190 13.96 -1.37 -0.80
CA PHE A 190 12.58 -1.43 -0.32
C PHE A 190 12.42 -2.54 0.71
N ALA A 191 11.52 -2.33 1.68
CA ALA A 191 10.97 -3.42 2.47
C ALA A 191 9.79 -4.04 1.72
N THR A 192 9.75 -5.37 1.60
CA THR A 192 8.70 -6.07 0.84
C THR A 192 8.03 -7.16 1.64
N PHE A 193 6.71 -7.29 1.46
CA PHE A 193 5.92 -8.45 1.88
C PHE A 193 5.20 -9.02 0.67
N SER A 194 4.99 -10.34 0.66
CA SER A 194 4.32 -11.02 -0.46
C SER A 194 3.22 -11.93 0.04
N SER A 195 2.15 -12.04 -0.75
CA SER A 195 1.02 -12.94 -0.51
C SER A 195 0.39 -12.78 0.88
N ILE A 196 0.25 -11.54 1.35
CA ILE A 196 -0.37 -11.27 2.65
C ILE A 196 -1.89 -11.40 2.53
N SER A 197 -2.47 -12.32 3.28
CA SER A 197 -3.92 -12.44 3.42
C SER A 197 -4.45 -11.42 4.44
N PRO A 198 -5.53 -10.69 4.13
CA PRO A 198 -6.25 -9.92 5.14
C PRO A 198 -6.83 -10.84 6.21
N SER A 199 -7.11 -10.27 7.38
CA SER A 199 -7.99 -10.92 8.37
C SER A 199 -9.39 -11.17 7.78
N GLY A 200 -10.19 -12.01 8.44
CA GLY A 200 -11.58 -12.29 8.02
C GLY A 200 -12.51 -11.07 8.00
N THR A 201 -12.06 -9.89 8.47
CA THR A 201 -12.79 -8.62 8.39
C THR A 201 -12.22 -7.67 7.33
N GLY A 202 -11.36 -8.16 6.43
CA GLY A 202 -10.76 -7.35 5.35
C GLY A 202 -9.72 -6.35 5.85
N LYS A 203 -8.95 -6.71 6.89
CA LYS A 203 -7.93 -5.82 7.49
C LYS A 203 -6.53 -6.39 7.42
N ILE A 204 -5.56 -5.52 7.13
CA ILE A 204 -4.12 -5.79 7.33
C ILE A 204 -3.57 -4.68 8.24
N ILE A 205 -2.81 -5.07 9.27
CA ILE A 205 -2.15 -4.14 10.18
C ILE A 205 -0.65 -4.19 9.90
N LEU A 206 -0.10 -3.05 9.48
CA LEU A 206 1.33 -2.82 9.35
C LEU A 206 1.83 -2.10 10.60
N SER A 207 2.75 -2.72 11.33
CA SER A 207 3.40 -2.14 12.51
C SER A 207 4.83 -1.71 12.19
N LEU A 208 5.25 -0.58 12.75
CA LEU A 208 6.58 0.00 12.55
C LEU A 208 7.25 0.25 13.90
N THR A 209 8.51 -0.16 14.03
CA THR A 209 9.35 0.16 15.19
C THR A 209 10.82 0.29 14.78
N GLY A 210 11.57 1.15 15.46
CA GLY A 210 13.00 1.28 15.20
C GLY A 210 13.76 0.03 15.70
N SER A 211 14.56 -0.62 14.86
CA SER A 211 15.23 -1.88 15.24
C SER A 211 16.59 -1.67 15.90
N VAL A 212 17.30 -0.60 15.54
CA VAL A 212 18.65 -0.27 16.07
C VAL A 212 18.61 1.01 16.91
N THR A 213 17.79 1.97 16.49
CA THR A 213 17.54 3.22 17.19
C THR A 213 16.07 3.33 17.51
N ASP A 214 15.66 4.42 18.14
CA ASP A 214 14.25 4.66 18.43
C ASP A 214 13.41 5.06 17.21
N PHE A 215 14.07 5.43 16.10
CA PHE A 215 13.40 5.93 14.90
C PHE A 215 12.99 4.82 13.91
N ALA A 216 11.74 4.91 13.45
CA ALA A 216 11.18 4.14 12.34
C ALA A 216 10.47 5.07 11.35
N TYR A 217 10.70 4.90 10.06
CA TYR A 217 10.24 5.84 9.02
C TYR A 217 9.33 5.13 8.02
N ILE A 218 8.42 5.87 7.40
CA ILE A 218 7.72 5.45 6.18
C ILE A 218 7.44 6.68 5.31
N ALA A 219 7.83 6.60 4.05
CA ALA A 219 7.66 7.69 3.08
C ALA A 219 6.60 7.33 2.03
N GLY A 220 6.71 6.12 1.45
CA GLY A 220 5.74 5.65 0.47
C GLY A 220 5.43 4.16 0.59
N LEU A 221 4.24 3.78 0.15
CA LEU A 221 3.78 2.39 0.06
C LEU A 221 3.09 2.11 -1.28
N GLN A 222 3.41 0.97 -1.86
CA GLN A 222 2.63 0.33 -2.91
C GLN A 222 1.99 -0.93 -2.34
N LEU A 223 0.67 -1.02 -2.45
CA LEU A 223 -0.13 -2.19 -2.14
C LEU A 223 -0.69 -2.77 -3.44
N THR A 224 -0.32 -4.00 -3.79
CA THR A 224 -0.77 -4.64 -5.04
C THR A 224 -1.67 -5.82 -4.72
N ALA A 225 -2.90 -5.82 -5.24
CA ALA A 225 -3.81 -6.95 -5.15
C ALA A 225 -3.34 -8.08 -6.09
N VAL A 226 -3.21 -9.29 -5.56
CA VAL A 226 -2.73 -10.46 -6.28
C VAL A 226 -3.90 -11.43 -6.52
N PRO A 227 -4.15 -11.87 -7.77
CA PRO A 227 -5.18 -12.87 -8.05
C PRO A 227 -4.91 -14.18 -7.32
N GLU A 228 -5.95 -14.92 -6.95
CA GLU A 228 -5.75 -16.28 -6.44
C GLU A 228 -5.05 -17.16 -7.49
N PRO A 229 -4.12 -18.05 -7.09
CA PRO A 229 -3.47 -18.99 -7.99
C PRO A 229 -4.42 -19.92 -8.78
N GLY A 230 -5.70 -20.04 -8.38
CA GLY A 230 -6.66 -21.00 -8.94
C GLY A 230 -7.39 -20.57 -10.22
N ALA A 231 -7.60 -19.27 -10.45
CA ALA A 231 -8.43 -18.80 -11.56
C ALA A 231 -7.78 -19.00 -12.94
N ALA A 232 -6.44 -18.95 -13.01
CA ALA A 232 -5.70 -19.13 -14.25
C ALA A 232 -5.60 -20.61 -14.69
N LEU A 233 -5.59 -21.56 -13.73
CA LEU A 233 -5.39 -22.99 -14.03
C LEU A 233 -6.69 -23.74 -14.35
N LEU A 234 -7.81 -23.39 -13.70
CA LEU A 234 -9.09 -24.08 -13.92
C LEU A 234 -9.77 -23.71 -15.25
N GLY A 235 -9.56 -22.49 -15.75
CA GLY A 235 -10.05 -22.07 -17.08
C GLY A 235 -9.39 -22.85 -18.23
N GLY A 236 -8.10 -23.18 -18.10
CA GLY A 236 -7.36 -23.98 -19.09
C GLY A 236 -7.79 -25.45 -19.13
N LEU A 237 -7.97 -26.08 -17.97
CA LEU A 237 -8.37 -27.49 -17.88
C LEU A 237 -9.86 -27.71 -18.23
N GLY A 238 -10.74 -26.80 -17.82
CA GLY A 238 -12.17 -26.88 -18.15
C GLY A 238 -12.45 -26.73 -19.65
N GLY A 239 -11.73 -25.84 -20.35
CA GLY A 239 -11.85 -25.65 -21.80
C GLY A 239 -11.40 -26.88 -22.61
N LEU A 240 -10.31 -27.53 -22.21
CA LEU A 240 -9.79 -28.74 -22.86
C LEU A 240 -10.70 -29.97 -22.65
N LEU A 241 -11.36 -30.09 -21.50
CA LEU A 241 -12.33 -31.17 -21.23
C LEU A 241 -13.64 -31.02 -22.02
N LEU A 242 -14.10 -29.78 -22.25
CA LEU A 242 -15.30 -29.52 -23.07
C LEU A 242 -15.04 -29.72 -24.57
N LEU A 243 -13.83 -29.41 -25.05
CA LEU A 243 -13.43 -29.63 -26.45
C LEU A 243 -13.19 -31.12 -26.77
N SER A 244 -12.68 -31.91 -25.82
CA SER A 244 -12.47 -33.35 -26.00
C SER A 244 -13.77 -34.17 -25.97
N ARG A 245 -14.83 -33.69 -25.31
CA ARG A 245 -16.16 -34.32 -25.35
C ARG A 245 -16.93 -34.06 -26.65
N ARG A 246 -16.74 -32.89 -27.30
CA ARG A 246 -17.41 -32.59 -28.57
C ARG A 246 -16.87 -33.39 -29.77
N ARG A 247 -15.62 -33.88 -29.71
CA ARG A 247 -15.03 -34.67 -30.80
C ARG A 247 -15.40 -36.16 -30.78
N ARG A 248 -16.03 -36.68 -29.71
CA ARG A 248 -16.46 -38.10 -29.63
C ARG A 248 -17.94 -38.34 -29.96
N ALA A 249 -18.71 -37.29 -30.24
CA ALA A 249 -20.12 -37.42 -30.62
C ALA A 249 -20.36 -37.24 -32.14
N ALA A 250 -19.29 -37.27 -32.95
CA ALA A 250 -19.34 -37.06 -34.39
C ALA A 250 -18.63 -38.17 -35.20
N LEU A 251 -18.64 -39.40 -34.68
CA LEU A 251 -18.27 -40.62 -35.40
C LEU A 251 -19.32 -41.70 -35.12
#